data_AF-A0A0D2LR80-F1
#
_entry.id   AF-A0A0D2LR80-F1
#
_cell.length_a   1.000
_cell.length_b   1.000
_cell.length_c   1.000
_cell.angle_alpha   90.00
_cell.angle_beta   90.00
_cell.angle_gamma   90.00
#
_symmetry.space_group_name_H-M   'P 1'
#
loop_
_entity.id
_entity.type
_entity.pdbx_description
1 polymer ?
#
loop_
_entity_poly.entity_id
_entity_poly.type
_entity_poly.pdbx_seq_one_letter_code
_entity_poly.pdbx_strand_id
1 'polypeptide(L)'
;YKFTAEDFRSSLLQTTYLLRTLPGRAALLSGGIIGRIAREFLQPNEVLDGPSVEATFARKGLCVNAEDGENEYWDDDLTEQEKATICGTYIMYT
;
A
#
# COMPACT_ATOMS: atom_id res chain seq x y z
N TYR A 1 -12.68 8.05 23.91
CA TYR A 1 -11.60 8.93 23.39
C TYR A 1 -12.21 10.08 22.61
N LYS A 2 -11.59 11.26 22.52
CA LYS A 2 -12.03 12.35 21.63
C LYS A 2 -10.94 12.59 20.58
N PHE A 3 -11.26 12.32 19.32
CA PHE A 3 -10.34 12.54 18.21
C PHE A 3 -10.04 14.03 18.04
N THR A 4 -8.77 14.37 17.83
CA THR A 4 -8.25 15.73 17.78
C THR A 4 -7.52 16.01 16.47
N ALA A 5 -7.16 17.26 16.24
CA ALA A 5 -6.31 17.64 15.12
C ALA A 5 -4.93 16.97 15.17
N GLU A 6 -4.44 16.62 16.36
CA GLU A 6 -3.13 15.96 16.51
C GLU A 6 -3.16 14.49 16.08
N ASP A 7 -4.29 13.82 16.31
CA ASP A 7 -4.51 12.45 15.80
C ASP A 7 -4.49 12.42 14.28
N PHE A 8 -5.15 13.40 13.65
CA PHE A 8 -5.16 13.54 12.21
C PHE A 8 -3.75 13.76 11.64
N ARG A 9 -2.95 14.63 12.27
CA ARG A 9 -1.55 14.84 11.86
C ARG A 9 -0.70 13.58 12.02
N SER A 10 -0.88 12.88 13.13
CA SER A 10 -0.20 11.61 13.39
C SER A 10 -0.53 10.58 12.33
N SER A 11 -1.80 10.52 11.89
CA SER A 11 -2.20 9.66 10.78
C SER A 11 -1.55 10.04 9.47
N LEU A 12 -1.52 11.33 9.12
CA LEU A 12 -0.91 11.77 7.88
C LEU A 12 0.57 11.40 7.84
N LEU A 13 1.27 11.50 8.98
CA LEU A 13 2.66 11.04 9.12
C LEU A 13 2.76 9.52 8.93
N GLN A 14 1.85 8.75 9.52
CA GLN A 14 1.81 7.30 9.35
C GLN A 14 1.57 6.90 7.88
N THR A 15 0.61 7.53 7.20
CA THR A 15 0.35 7.32 5.77
C THR A 15 1.58 7.67 4.93
N THR A 16 2.24 8.80 5.22
CA THR A 16 3.47 9.22 4.52
C THR A 16 4.59 8.20 4.69
N TYR A 17 4.79 7.70 5.91
CA TYR A 17 5.79 6.69 6.21
C TYR A 17 5.49 5.38 5.50
N LEU A 18 4.24 4.91 5.56
CA LEU A 18 3.81 3.69 4.89
C LEU A 18 4.05 3.76 3.38
N LEU A 19 3.63 4.85 2.73
CA LEU A 19 3.78 5.05 1.29
C LEU A 19 5.25 5.15 0.86
N ARG A 20 6.18 5.53 1.73
CA ARG A 20 7.62 5.55 1.42
C ARG A 20 8.34 4.23 1.64
N THR A 21 7.61 3.16 1.94
CA THR A 21 8.14 1.79 2.04
C THR A 21 7.53 0.89 0.96
N LEU A 22 7.74 -0.43 1.01
CA LEU A 22 7.26 -1.39 0.00
C LEU A 22 5.77 -1.23 -0.39
N PRO A 23 4.82 -0.94 0.53
CA PRO A 23 3.41 -0.74 0.21
C PRO A 23 3.14 0.45 -0.73
N GLY A 24 4.07 1.41 -0.84
CA GLY A 24 3.94 2.58 -1.70
C GLY A 24 3.71 2.25 -3.17
N ARG A 25 4.47 1.29 -3.72
CA ARG A 25 4.31 0.85 -5.11
C ARG A 25 2.95 0.19 -5.32
N ALA A 26 2.58 -0.76 -4.47
CA ALA A 26 1.29 -1.43 -4.53
C ALA A 26 0.13 -0.42 -4.45
N ALA A 27 0.24 0.59 -3.58
CA ALA A 27 -0.72 1.68 -3.48
C ALA A 27 -0.83 2.50 -4.76
N LEU A 28 0.30 2.88 -5.38
CA LEU A 28 0.31 3.64 -6.63
C LEU A 28 -0.36 2.86 -7.78
N LEU A 29 -0.10 1.55 -7.85
CA LEU A 29 -0.62 0.64 -8.87
C LEU A 29 -2.09 0.23 -8.65
N SER A 30 -2.59 0.30 -7.41
CA SER A 30 -3.98 -0.07 -7.06
C SER A 30 -5.05 0.76 -7.76
N GLY A 31 -4.71 1.94 -8.30
CA GLY A 31 -5.67 2.86 -8.89
C GLY A 31 -6.73 3.35 -7.89
N GLY A 32 -7.87 3.84 -8.41
CA GLY A 32 -8.99 4.31 -7.57
C GLY A 32 -8.59 5.42 -6.58
N ILE A 33 -9.18 5.39 -5.38
CA ILE A 33 -8.89 6.38 -4.33
C ILE A 33 -7.49 6.17 -3.72
N ILE A 34 -7.06 4.92 -3.53
CA ILE A 34 -5.75 4.59 -2.96
C ILE A 34 -4.63 5.11 -3.86
N GLY A 35 -4.68 4.82 -5.16
CA GLY A 35 -3.69 5.30 -6.12
C GLY A 35 -3.72 6.82 -6.29
N ARG A 36 -4.90 7.46 -6.14
CA ARG A 36 -4.99 8.94 -6.13
C ARG A 36 -4.28 9.52 -4.91
N ILE A 37 -4.52 8.98 -3.72
CA ILE A 37 -3.84 9.42 -2.48
C ILE A 37 -2.33 9.18 -2.59
N ALA A 38 -1.91 8.00 -3.06
CA ALA A 38 -0.50 7.65 -3.19
C ALA A 38 0.29 8.67 -4.06
N ARG A 39 -0.32 9.20 -5.12
CA ARG A 39 0.29 10.23 -6.00
C ARG A 39 0.54 11.58 -5.32
N GLU A 40 -0.13 11.87 -4.21
CA GLU A 40 0.14 13.08 -3.43
C GLU A 40 1.45 12.96 -2.64
N PHE A 41 1.94 11.74 -2.42
CA PHE A 41 3.13 11.46 -1.60
C PHE A 41 4.31 10.89 -2.39
N LEU A 42 4.05 10.27 -3.56
CA LEU A 42 5.03 9.55 -4.36
C LEU A 42 5.01 10.04 -5.80
N GLN A 43 6.20 10.13 -6.40
CA GLN A 43 6.39 10.33 -7.82
C GLN A 43 6.48 8.97 -8.53
N PRO A 44 6.02 8.85 -9.79
CA PRO A 44 6.04 7.58 -10.52
C PRO A 44 7.42 6.91 -10.62
N ASN A 45 8.49 7.68 -10.65
CA ASN A 45 9.87 7.19 -10.71
C ASN A 45 10.38 6.60 -9.38
N GLU A 46 9.72 6.88 -8.26
CA GLU A 46 10.10 6.36 -6.93
C GLU A 46 9.65 4.91 -6.71
N VAL A 47 8.94 4.31 -7.68
CA VAL A 47 8.37 2.96 -7.54
C VAL A 47 8.65 2.05 -8.74
N LEU A 48 9.72 2.32 -9.48
CA LEU A 48 10.09 1.58 -10.70
C LEU A 48 11.01 0.37 -10.47
N ASP A 49 11.38 0.08 -9.22
CA ASP A 49 12.30 -1.02 -8.87
C ASP A 49 11.68 -2.43 -9.03
N GLY A 50 10.41 -2.50 -9.43
CA GLY A 50 9.66 -3.73 -9.58
C GLY A 50 9.13 -4.30 -8.25
N PRO A 51 8.61 -5.54 -8.27
CA PRO A 51 8.11 -6.21 -7.08
C PRO A 51 9.16 -6.41 -5.99
N SER A 52 8.74 -6.35 -4.74
CA SER A 52 9.63 -6.52 -3.59
C SER A 52 10.18 -7.94 -3.50
N VAL A 53 11.25 -8.10 -2.72
CA VAL A 53 11.78 -9.42 -2.36
C VAL A 53 10.73 -10.26 -1.59
N GLU A 54 9.82 -9.61 -0.84
CA GLU A 54 8.73 -10.34 -0.18
C GLU A 54 7.78 -10.96 -1.20
N ALA A 55 7.44 -10.23 -2.27
CA ALA A 55 6.63 -10.75 -3.36
C ALA A 55 7.38 -11.85 -4.14
N THR A 56 8.60 -11.57 -4.61
CA THR A 56 9.28 -12.46 -5.57
C THR A 56 9.95 -13.68 -4.93
N PHE A 57 10.49 -13.56 -3.71
CA PHE A 57 11.22 -14.65 -3.04
C PHE A 57 10.37 -15.32 -1.96
N ALA A 58 9.72 -14.53 -1.10
CA ALA A 58 8.90 -15.07 -0.02
C ALA A 58 7.48 -15.45 -0.46
N ARG A 59 7.10 -15.16 -1.72
CA ARG A 59 5.77 -15.45 -2.29
C ARG A 59 4.64 -14.91 -1.40
N LYS A 60 4.76 -13.63 -1.05
CA LYS A 60 3.79 -12.91 -0.21
C LYS A 60 3.26 -11.70 -0.97
N GLY A 61 1.97 -11.68 -1.24
CA GLY A 61 1.31 -10.62 -1.99
C GLY A 61 0.27 -11.18 -2.95
N LEU A 62 0.08 -10.49 -4.08
CA LEU A 62 -0.80 -10.91 -5.15
C LEU A 62 -0.12 -12.03 -5.95
N CYS A 63 -0.84 -13.13 -6.15
CA CYS A 63 -0.43 -14.21 -7.04
C CYS A 63 -1.49 -14.44 -8.11
N VAL A 64 -1.06 -14.52 -9.36
CA VAL A 64 -1.90 -14.84 -10.51
C VAL A 64 -1.24 -15.97 -11.29
N ASN A 65 -1.99 -17.03 -11.57
CA ASN A 65 -1.50 -18.11 -12.43
C ASN A 65 -1.31 -17.60 -13.86
N ALA A 66 -0.20 -17.98 -14.47
CA ALA A 66 0.01 -17.77 -15.90
C ALA A 66 -0.96 -18.63 -16.72
N GLU A 67 -1.26 -18.17 -17.95
CA GLU A 67 -2.15 -18.90 -18.86
C GLU A 67 -1.60 -20.25 -19.32
N ASP A 68 -0.27 -20.45 -19.20
CA ASP A 68 0.38 -21.73 -19.50
C ASP A 68 0.09 -22.83 -18.47
N GLY A 69 -0.43 -22.46 -17.28
CA GLY A 69 -0.72 -23.39 -16.19
C GLY A 69 0.51 -23.93 -15.46
N GLU A 70 1.71 -23.48 -15.80
CA GLU A 70 2.98 -23.95 -15.22
C GLU A 70 3.67 -22.86 -14.39
N ASN A 71 3.41 -21.59 -14.69
CA ASN A 71 4.06 -20.45 -14.05
C ASN A 71 3.08 -19.62 -13.20
N GLU A 72 3.65 -18.85 -12.27
CA GLU A 72 2.94 -17.93 -11.39
C GLU A 72 3.57 -16.54 -11.48
N TYR A 73 2.74 -15.50 -11.53
CA TYR A 73 3.17 -14.10 -11.43
C TYR A 73 2.89 -13.58 -10.02
N TRP A 74 3.93 -12.99 -9.43
CA TRP A 74 3.89 -12.46 -8.06
C TRP A 74 4.14 -10.96 -8.05
N ASP A 75 3.30 -10.22 -7.34
CA ASP A 75 3.45 -8.78 -7.11
C ASP A 75 3.12 -8.43 -5.65
N ASP A 76 3.54 -7.25 -5.19
CA ASP A 76 3.13 -6.78 -3.86
C ASP A 76 1.62 -6.47 -3.86
N ASP A 77 0.97 -6.69 -2.73
CA ASP A 77 -0.43 -6.32 -2.51
C ASP A 77 -0.57 -5.60 -1.17
N LEU A 78 -1.61 -4.78 -1.07
CA LEU A 78 -1.95 -4.08 0.17
C LEU A 78 -2.85 -4.93 1.05
N THR A 79 -2.47 -5.09 2.30
CA THR A 79 -3.35 -5.60 3.35
C THR A 79 -4.50 -4.62 3.63
N GLU A 80 -5.62 -5.11 4.16
CA GLU A 80 -6.75 -4.25 4.52
C GLU A 80 -6.39 -3.15 5.55
N GLN A 81 -5.43 -3.44 6.43
CA GLN A 81 -4.94 -2.46 7.41
C GLN A 81 -4.14 -1.34 6.74
N GLU A 82 -3.34 -1.66 5.72
CA GLU A 82 -2.61 -0.66 4.94
C GLU A 82 -3.56 0.18 4.10
N LYS A 83 -4.57 -0.44 3.46
CA LYS A 83 -5.64 0.28 2.77
C LYS A 83 -6.37 1.24 3.71
N ALA A 84 -6.72 0.79 4.91
CA ALA A 84 -7.34 1.62 5.94
C ALA A 84 -6.43 2.79 6.36
N THR A 85 -5.14 2.53 6.54
CA THR A 85 -4.16 3.57 6.92
C THR A 85 -3.99 4.61 5.81
N ILE A 86 -3.93 4.20 4.54
CA ILE A 86 -3.84 5.11 3.39
C ILE A 86 -5.11 5.96 3.26
N CYS A 87 -6.28 5.35 3.46
CA CYS A 87 -7.55 6.05 3.44
C CYS A 87 -7.83 6.92 4.68
N GLY A 88 -6.93 6.95 5.66
CA GLY A 88 -7.10 7.71 6.91
C GLY A 88 -8.26 7.19 7.76
N THR A 89 -8.46 5.87 7.79
CA THR A 89 -9.50 5.21 8.60
C THR A 89 -8.97 4.92 10.01
N TYR A 90 -9.76 5.26 11.03
CA TYR A 90 -9.39 5.07 12.44
C TYR A 90 -10.40 4.17 13.14
N ILE A 91 -9.90 3.19 13.89
CA ILE A 91 -10.74 2.39 14.80
C ILE A 91 -10.78 3.10 16.14
N MET A 92 -11.96 3.56 16.53
CA MET A 92 -12.22 4.20 17.82
C MET A 92 -13.08 3.26 18.66
N TYR A 93 -12.53 2.74 19.75
CA TYR A 93 -13.31 1.99 20.72
C TYR A 93 -14.12 2.95 21.59
N THR A 94 -15.43 2.70 21.66
CA THR A 94 -16.39 3.45 22.49
C THR A 94 -16.38 2.96 23.93
#